data_AF-A0A812DU24-F1
#
_entry.id   AF-A0A812DU24-F1
#
_cell.length_a   1.000
_cell.length_b   1.000
_cell.length_c   1.000
_cell.angle_alpha   90.00
_cell.angle_beta   90.00
_cell.angle_gamma   90.00
#
_symmetry.space_group_name_H-M   'P 1'
#
loop_
_entity.id
_entity.type
_entity.pdbx_description
1 polymer ?
#
loop_
_entity_poly.entity_id
_entity_poly.type
_entity_poly.pdbx_seq_one_letter_code
_entity_poly.pdbx_strand_id
1 'polypeptide(L)'
;MQDGLAYEVEVDLRIIGCEMIQTAGILLKLPQVAMATGQMLFQRFYYSKSFVKHNMEVVAMACMNLASKIEECPRRIRDTINVFHHIKQLRSGKTIHSMVLDQNYINLKNQVIKAERRVLKELGFCVHFKYPHKMIVMYLQVLECERNQKLVQCAC
;
A
#
# COMPACT_ATOMS: atom_id res chain seq x y z
N MET A 1 3.08 -19.41 8.33
CA MET A 1 2.53 -19.32 9.71
C MET A 1 3.42 -20.05 10.70
N GLN A 2 4.62 -19.55 11.03
CA GLN A 2 5.57 -20.26 11.92
C GLN A 2 6.30 -19.37 12.93
N ASP A 3 6.06 -18.05 12.95
CA ASP A 3 6.85 -17.11 13.78
C ASP A 3 6.13 -16.69 15.08
N GLY A 4 5.05 -17.37 15.48
CA GLY A 4 4.42 -17.19 16.80
C GLY A 4 3.62 -15.90 17.01
N LEU A 5 3.30 -15.15 15.95
CA LEU A 5 2.42 -13.98 16.04
C LEU A 5 0.97 -14.42 16.30
N ALA A 6 0.28 -13.76 17.24
CA ALA A 6 -1.15 -13.98 17.47
C ALA A 6 -1.96 -13.62 16.22
N TYR A 7 -3.00 -14.42 15.94
CA TYR A 7 -3.84 -14.24 14.75
C TYR A 7 -4.49 -12.86 14.70
N GLU A 8 -5.02 -12.38 15.83
CA GLU A 8 -5.65 -11.05 15.93
C GLU A 8 -4.68 -9.93 15.57
N VAL A 9 -3.45 -9.98 16.12
CA VAL A 9 -2.40 -9.01 15.81
C VAL A 9 -2.01 -9.06 14.33
N GLU A 10 -2.00 -10.25 13.71
CA GLU A 10 -1.75 -10.37 12.27
C GLU A 10 -2.83 -9.67 11.44
N VAL A 11 -4.10 -9.88 11.80
CA VAL A 11 -5.25 -9.26 11.14
C VAL A 11 -5.19 -7.74 11.29
N ASP A 12 -4.90 -7.25 12.49
CA ASP A 12 -4.75 -5.81 12.74
C ASP A 12 -3.61 -5.20 11.91
N LEU A 13 -2.46 -5.86 11.84
CA LEU A 13 -1.33 -5.40 11.01
C LEU A 13 -1.68 -5.39 9.53
N ARG A 14 -2.48 -6.35 9.06
CA ARG A 14 -2.98 -6.39 7.67
C ARG A 14 -3.91 -5.21 7.39
N ILE A 15 -4.86 -4.94 8.28
CA ILE A 15 -5.81 -3.84 8.17
C ILE A 15 -5.06 -2.51 8.18
N ILE A 16 -4.21 -2.29 9.18
CA ILE A 16 -3.42 -1.06 9.32
C ILE A 16 -2.53 -0.83 8.10
N GLY A 17 -1.87 -1.88 7.60
CA GLY A 17 -1.05 -1.77 6.39
C GLY A 17 -1.85 -1.32 5.18
N CYS A 18 -3.04 -1.89 4.97
CA CYS A 18 -3.95 -1.48 3.89
C CYS A 18 -4.46 -0.04 4.04
N GLU A 19 -4.81 0.39 5.27
CA GLU A 19 -5.22 1.77 5.56
C GLU A 19 -4.11 2.78 5.30
N MET A 20 -2.87 2.44 5.68
CA MET A 20 -1.70 3.29 5.41
C MET A 20 -1.45 3.44 3.91
N ILE A 21 -1.57 2.36 3.15
CA ILE A 21 -1.45 2.35 1.68
C ILE A 21 -2.54 3.23 1.04
N GLN A 22 -3.79 3.10 1.49
CA GLN A 22 -4.91 3.91 0.99
C GLN A 22 -4.71 5.40 1.29
N THR A 23 -4.42 5.73 2.57
CA THR A 23 -4.20 7.11 3.00
C THR A 23 -3.03 7.74 2.28
N ALA A 24 -1.92 6.99 2.13
CA ALA A 24 -0.75 7.45 1.40
C ALA A 24 -1.06 7.69 -0.08
N GLY A 25 -1.84 6.81 -0.72
CA GLY A 25 -2.23 6.98 -2.12
C GLY A 25 -3.09 8.22 -2.35
N ILE A 26 -4.02 8.52 -1.43
CA ILE A 26 -4.82 9.76 -1.46
C ILE A 26 -3.90 10.99 -1.35
N LEU A 27 -2.99 11.01 -0.38
CA LEU A 27 -2.05 12.12 -0.17
C LEU A 27 -1.08 12.31 -1.35
N LEU A 28 -0.67 11.21 -2.00
CA LEU A 28 0.18 11.22 -3.21
C LEU A 28 -0.60 11.49 -4.50
N LYS A 29 -1.93 11.67 -4.42
CA LYS A 29 -2.83 11.85 -5.55
C LYS A 29 -2.65 10.75 -6.60
N LEU A 30 -2.66 9.49 -6.14
CA LEU A 30 -2.61 8.31 -7.00
C LEU A 30 -4.03 7.86 -7.37
N PRO A 31 -4.23 7.21 -8.53
CA PRO A 31 -5.53 6.64 -8.88
C PRO A 31 -5.90 5.47 -7.95
N GLN A 32 -7.21 5.23 -7.78
CA GLN A 32 -7.72 4.10 -6.97
C GLN A 32 -7.16 2.75 -7.42
N VAL A 33 -6.95 2.59 -8.72
CA VAL A 33 -6.35 1.38 -9.28
C VAL A 33 -4.97 1.12 -8.66
N ALA A 34 -4.10 2.13 -8.56
CA ALA A 34 -2.77 2.01 -7.94
C ALA A 34 -2.83 1.72 -6.44
N MET A 35 -3.82 2.28 -5.73
CA MET A 35 -4.03 1.96 -4.31
C MET A 35 -4.45 0.51 -4.12
N ALA A 36 -5.39 0.03 -4.93
CA ALA A 36 -5.81 -1.37 -4.96
C ALA A 36 -4.65 -2.31 -5.32
N THR A 37 -3.80 -1.95 -6.28
CA THR A 37 -2.56 -2.69 -6.58
C THR A 37 -1.68 -2.79 -5.35
N GLY A 38 -1.42 -1.66 -4.69
CA GLY A 38 -0.57 -1.59 -3.50
C GLY A 38 -1.05 -2.50 -2.39
N GLN A 39 -2.36 -2.48 -2.09
CA GLN A 39 -2.98 -3.35 -1.09
C GLN A 39 -2.89 -4.83 -1.48
N MET A 40 -3.14 -5.18 -2.74
CA MET A 40 -3.02 -6.55 -3.23
C MET A 40 -1.59 -7.07 -3.15
N LEU A 41 -0.60 -6.27 -3.55
CA LEU A 41 0.82 -6.59 -3.43
C LEU A 41 1.21 -6.86 -1.97
N PHE A 42 0.75 -5.99 -1.07
CA PHE A 42 1.02 -6.09 0.37
C PHE A 42 0.41 -7.36 0.97
N GLN A 43 -0.87 -7.64 0.69
CA GLN A 43 -1.55 -8.83 1.20
C GLN A 43 -0.92 -10.12 0.67
N ARG A 44 -0.59 -10.17 -0.63
CA ARG A 44 0.09 -11.33 -1.23
C ARG A 44 1.49 -11.55 -0.63
N PHE A 45 2.24 -10.49 -0.37
CA PHE A 45 3.55 -10.61 0.25
C PHE A 45 3.45 -11.26 1.64
N TYR A 46 2.54 -10.77 2.48
CA TYR A 46 2.35 -11.29 3.83
C TYR A 46 1.54 -12.58 3.90
N TYR A 47 0.95 -13.04 2.79
CA TYR A 47 0.42 -14.41 2.72
C TYR A 47 1.55 -15.44 2.83
N SER A 48 2.70 -15.14 2.22
CA SER A 48 3.86 -16.05 2.20
C SER A 48 4.95 -15.68 3.20
N LYS A 49 5.04 -14.42 3.62
CA LYS A 49 6.08 -13.90 4.53
C LYS A 49 5.51 -13.45 5.87
N SER A 50 6.38 -13.46 6.87
CA SER A 50 6.04 -13.07 8.24
C SER A 50 6.23 -11.59 8.52
N PHE A 51 5.28 -11.01 9.24
CA PHE A 51 5.34 -9.66 9.82
C PHE A 51 6.47 -9.47 10.84
N VAL A 52 6.90 -10.55 11.50
CA VAL A 52 8.01 -10.49 12.47
C VAL A 52 9.34 -10.26 11.75
N LYS A 53 9.53 -10.89 10.58
CA LYS A 53 10.77 -10.82 9.80
C LYS A 53 10.85 -9.60 8.88
N HIS A 54 9.69 -9.03 8.50
CA HIS A 54 9.60 -7.94 7.55
C HIS A 54 8.72 -6.83 8.12
N ASN A 55 9.34 -5.68 8.37
CA ASN A 55 8.65 -4.50 8.88
C ASN A 55 7.52 -4.06 7.93
N MET A 56 6.30 -4.01 8.49
CA MET A 56 5.06 -3.66 7.78
C MET A 56 5.12 -2.28 7.10
N GLU A 57 5.64 -1.25 7.76
CA GLU A 57 5.72 0.10 7.21
C GLU A 57 6.64 0.15 5.99
N VAL A 58 7.79 -0.52 6.07
CA VAL A 58 8.78 -0.57 4.97
C VAL A 58 8.21 -1.31 3.77
N VAL A 59 7.52 -2.43 4.00
CA VAL A 59 6.87 -3.19 2.93
C VAL A 59 5.71 -2.41 2.32
N ALA A 60 4.89 -1.72 3.13
CA ALA A 60 3.81 -0.88 2.62
C ALA A 60 4.32 0.26 1.73
N MET A 61 5.39 0.97 2.13
CA MET A 61 6.06 1.97 1.27
C MET A 61 6.60 1.36 -0.02
N ALA A 62 7.17 0.17 0.05
CA ALA A 62 7.69 -0.54 -1.12
C ALA A 62 6.56 -0.95 -2.08
N CYS A 63 5.45 -1.49 -1.56
CA CYS A 63 4.26 -1.84 -2.33
C CYS A 63 3.65 -0.61 -3.02
N MET A 64 3.60 0.54 -2.35
CA MET A 64 3.11 1.80 -2.95
C MET A 64 4.01 2.30 -4.08
N ASN A 65 5.33 2.31 -3.86
CA ASN A 65 6.27 2.68 -4.93
C ASN A 65 6.15 1.75 -6.13
N LEU A 66 6.06 0.44 -5.87
CA LEU A 66 5.93 -0.57 -6.92
C LEU A 66 4.61 -0.44 -7.68
N ALA A 67 3.48 -0.29 -6.97
CA ALA A 67 2.17 -0.06 -7.56
C ALA A 67 2.13 1.17 -8.46
N SER A 68 2.72 2.29 -8.01
CA SER A 68 2.80 3.51 -8.82
C SER A 68 3.57 3.32 -10.13
N LYS A 69 4.56 2.41 -10.16
CA LYS A 69 5.30 2.06 -11.38
C LYS A 69 4.49 1.15 -12.29
N ILE A 70 3.81 0.14 -11.72
CA ILE A 70 2.97 -0.81 -12.49
C ILE A 70 1.83 -0.10 -13.20
N GLU A 71 1.19 0.86 -12.53
CA GLU A 71 0.06 1.62 -13.06
C GLU A 71 0.51 2.91 -13.78
N GLU A 72 1.78 2.98 -14.21
CA GLU A 72 2.35 4.09 -15.02
C GLU A 72 2.13 5.50 -14.44
N CYS A 73 2.05 5.61 -13.12
CA CYS A 73 1.88 6.86 -12.37
C CYS A 73 2.98 7.07 -11.32
N PRO A 74 4.28 6.96 -11.69
CA PRO A 74 5.36 6.91 -10.74
C PRO A 74 5.43 8.16 -9.85
N ARG A 75 5.82 7.95 -8.59
CA ARG A 75 6.13 9.01 -7.62
C ARG A 75 7.58 8.91 -7.16
N ARG A 76 8.17 10.03 -6.73
CA ARG A 76 9.52 9.99 -6.17
C ARG A 76 9.46 9.25 -4.84
N ILE A 77 10.40 8.35 -4.59
CA ILE A 77 10.50 7.61 -3.32
C ILE A 77 10.54 8.53 -2.09
N ARG A 78 11.11 9.73 -2.24
CA ARG A 78 11.12 10.77 -1.21
C ARG A 78 9.71 11.18 -0.80
N ASP A 79 8.83 11.38 -1.77
CA ASP A 79 7.46 11.83 -1.52
C ASP A 79 6.67 10.74 -0.78
N THR A 80 6.84 9.49 -1.19
CA THR A 80 6.27 8.32 -0.49
C THR A 80 6.75 8.26 0.95
N ILE A 81 8.07 8.36 1.19
CA ILE A 81 8.62 8.32 2.55
C ILE A 81 8.10 9.49 3.41
N ASN A 82 8.03 10.69 2.85
CA ASN A 82 7.51 11.87 3.55
C ASN A 82 6.03 11.71 3.93
N VAL A 83 5.21 11.17 3.03
CA VAL A 83 3.79 10.92 3.27
C VAL A 83 3.60 9.87 4.36
N PHE A 84 4.34 8.76 4.32
CA PHE A 84 4.25 7.74 5.36
C PHE A 84 4.71 8.26 6.73
N HIS A 85 5.73 9.10 6.76
CA HIS A 85 6.17 9.76 7.97
C HIS A 85 5.13 10.74 8.53
N HIS A 86 4.48 11.50 7.64
CA HIS A 86 3.39 12.39 8.02
C HIS A 86 2.20 11.60 8.62
N ILE A 87 1.78 10.50 7.99
CA ILE A 87 0.72 9.62 8.51
C ILE A 87 1.10 9.09 9.90
N LYS A 88 2.35 8.69 10.11
CA LYS A 88 2.83 8.19 11.41
C LYS A 88 2.81 9.26 12.50
N GLN A 89 3.20 10.50 12.16
CA GLN A 89 3.14 11.64 13.10
C GLN A 89 1.70 11.94 13.51
N LEU A 90 0.77 11.95 12.55
CA LEU A 90 -0.65 12.16 12.81
C LEU A 90 -1.23 11.11 13.75
N ARG A 91 -0.97 9.82 13.49
CA ARG A 91 -1.46 8.72 14.35
C ARG A 91 -0.84 8.75 15.75
N SER A 92 0.38 9.29 15.89
CA SER A 92 1.06 9.40 17.18
C SER A 92 0.71 10.67 17.96
N GLY A 93 -0.11 11.56 17.41
CA GLY A 93 -0.45 12.87 18.02
C GLY A 93 0.76 13.79 18.19
N LYS A 94 1.85 13.57 17.44
CA LYS A 94 3.09 14.37 17.55
C LYS A 94 3.04 15.60 16.65
N THR A 95 3.82 16.61 16.99
CA THR A 95 4.02 17.79 16.14
C THR A 95 4.52 17.39 14.76
N ILE A 96 3.87 17.92 13.73
CA ILE A 96 4.19 17.61 12.34
C ILE A 96 5.49 18.31 11.98
N HIS A 97 6.53 17.53 11.69
CA HIS A 97 7.83 18.04 11.28
C HIS A 97 8.27 17.42 9.96
N SER A 98 8.81 18.25 9.07
CA SER A 98 9.48 17.81 7.85
C SER A 98 10.57 16.80 8.17
N MET A 99 10.63 15.72 7.41
CA MET A 99 11.67 14.71 7.61
C MET A 99 13.04 15.32 7.31
N VAL A 100 13.95 15.23 8.28
CA VAL A 100 15.33 15.66 8.11
C VAL A 100 16.07 14.66 7.23
N LEU A 101 16.87 15.16 6.28
CA LEU A 101 17.65 14.36 5.33
C LEU A 101 18.92 13.79 5.98
N ASP A 102 18.72 12.99 7.03
CA ASP A 102 19.82 12.40 7.81
C ASP A 102 20.22 11.02 7.30
N GLN A 103 21.26 10.45 7.90
CA GLN A 103 21.69 9.07 7.65
C GLN A 103 20.54 8.05 7.83
N ASN A 104 19.61 8.32 8.77
CA ASN A 104 18.42 7.51 8.99
C ASN A 104 17.48 7.48 7.77
N TYR A 105 17.29 8.62 7.11
CA TYR A 105 16.51 8.69 5.87
C TYR A 105 17.18 7.88 4.76
N ILE A 106 18.51 8.00 4.61
CA ILE A 106 19.26 7.24 3.60
C ILE A 106 19.12 5.73 3.85
N ASN A 107 19.24 5.30 5.11
CA ASN A 107 19.06 3.91 5.51
C ASN A 107 17.64 3.41 5.22
N LEU A 108 16.61 4.20 5.58
CA LEU A 108 15.21 3.86 5.31
C LEU A 108 14.94 3.74 3.81
N LYS A 109 15.41 4.71 3.02
CA LYS A 109 15.30 4.68 1.55
C LYS A 109 15.91 3.39 0.99
N ASN A 110 17.10 3.00 1.46
CA ASN A 110 17.75 1.77 1.03
C ASN A 110 16.97 0.52 1.46
N GLN A 111 16.35 0.52 2.64
CA GLN A 111 15.48 -0.57 3.09
C GLN A 111 14.23 -0.70 2.21
N VAL A 112 13.58 0.41 1.86
CA VAL A 112 12.42 0.43 0.97
C VAL A 112 12.78 -0.12 -0.42
N ILE A 113 13.91 0.30 -1.00
CA ILE A 113 14.38 -0.21 -2.30
C ILE A 113 14.68 -1.71 -2.24
N LYS A 114 15.29 -2.18 -1.14
CA LYS A 114 15.54 -3.62 -0.93
C LYS A 114 14.23 -4.40 -0.75
N ALA A 115 13.28 -3.85 -0.01
CA ALA A 115 11.96 -4.45 0.19
C ALA A 115 11.18 -4.55 -1.13
N GLU A 116 11.22 -3.51 -1.97
CA GLU A 116 10.59 -3.51 -3.29
C GLU A 116 11.10 -4.67 -4.16
N ARG A 117 12.42 -4.89 -4.21
CA ARG A 117 13.00 -6.04 -4.92
C ARG A 117 12.56 -7.38 -4.34
N ARG A 118 12.40 -7.48 -3.00
CA ARG A 118 11.90 -8.70 -2.36
C ARG A 118 10.45 -8.96 -2.74
N VAL A 119 9.59 -7.94 -2.68
CA VAL A 119 8.17 -8.06 -3.07
C VAL A 119 8.06 -8.58 -4.51
N LEU A 120 8.84 -8.02 -5.45
CA LEU A 120 8.88 -8.50 -6.83
C LEU A 120 9.30 -9.97 -6.95
N LYS A 121 10.37 -10.37 -6.25
CA LYS A 121 10.88 -11.74 -6.28
C LYS A 121 9.85 -12.73 -5.74
N GLU A 122 9.17 -12.40 -4.65
CA GLU A 122 8.17 -13.29 -4.02
C GLU A 122 6.89 -13.41 -4.84
N LEU A 123 6.55 -12.40 -5.62
CA LEU A 123 5.40 -12.44 -6.53
C LEU A 123 5.73 -13.10 -7.88
N GLY A 124 6.97 -13.57 -8.08
CA GLY A 124 7.41 -14.15 -9.35
C GLY A 124 7.27 -13.19 -10.53
N PHE A 125 7.35 -11.87 -10.29
CA PHE A 125 7.08 -10.82 -11.28
C PHE A 125 5.65 -10.85 -11.87
N CYS A 126 4.73 -11.62 -11.31
CA CYS A 126 3.32 -11.62 -11.67
C CYS A 126 2.59 -10.43 -11.01
N VAL A 127 2.79 -9.24 -11.61
CA VAL A 127 2.27 -7.97 -11.09
C VAL A 127 1.02 -7.44 -11.81
N HIS A 128 0.52 -8.16 -12.82
CA HIS A 128 -0.71 -7.79 -13.53
C HIS A 128 -1.92 -8.33 -12.77
N PHE A 129 -2.76 -7.44 -12.26
CA PHE A 129 -3.99 -7.79 -11.55
C PHE A 129 -5.21 -7.42 -12.39
N LYS A 130 -6.16 -8.35 -12.53
CA LYS A 130 -7.52 -8.03 -12.96
C LYS A 130 -8.31 -7.60 -11.73
N TYR A 131 -8.47 -6.29 -11.55
CA TYR A 131 -9.22 -5.78 -10.40
C TYR A 131 -10.72 -6.06 -10.56
N PRO A 132 -11.40 -6.58 -9.52
CA PRO A 132 -12.84 -6.79 -9.55
C PRO A 132 -13.60 -5.47 -9.71
N HIS A 133 -12.99 -4.32 -9.38
CA HIS A 133 -13.57 -3.00 -9.63
C HIS A 133 -14.01 -2.79 -11.09
N LYS A 134 -13.22 -3.25 -12.09
CA LYS A 134 -13.64 -3.18 -13.50
C LYS A 134 -14.89 -4.01 -13.76
N MET A 135 -15.02 -5.16 -13.12
CA MET A 135 -16.22 -6.01 -13.21
C MET A 135 -17.41 -5.36 -12.51
N ILE A 136 -17.22 -4.78 -11.31
CA ILE A 136 -18.30 -4.15 -10.54
C ILE A 136 -18.83 -2.92 -11.29
N VAL A 137 -17.97 -2.09 -11.88
CA VAL A 137 -18.40 -0.97 -12.73
C VAL A 137 -19.16 -1.47 -13.96
N MET A 138 -18.68 -2.53 -14.61
CA MET A 138 -19.38 -3.14 -15.75
C MET A 138 -20.75 -3.67 -15.34
N TYR A 139 -20.89 -4.33 -14.19
CA TYR A 139 -22.17 -4.78 -13.66
C TYR A 139 -23.08 -3.60 -13.30
N LEU A 140 -22.56 -2.54 -12.68
CA LEU A 140 -23.34 -1.33 -12.36
C LEU A 140 -23.86 -0.62 -13.63
N GLN A 141 -23.08 -0.64 -14.72
CA GLN A 141 -23.51 -0.13 -16.03
C GLN A 141 -24.59 -1.01 -16.66
N VAL A 142 -24.42 -2.34 -16.64
CA VAL A 142 -25.43 -3.30 -17.14
C VAL A 142 -26.73 -3.21 -16.35
N LEU A 143 -26.66 -2.92 -15.05
CA LEU A 143 -27.81 -2.77 -14.16
C LEU A 143 -28.37 -1.34 -14.14
N GLU A 144 -27.89 -0.43 -15.02
CA GLU A 144 -28.29 0.99 -15.10
C GLU A 144 -28.19 1.77 -13.78
N CYS A 145 -27.37 1.28 -12.84
CA CYS A 145 -27.20 1.83 -11.49
C CYS A 145 -26.01 2.80 -11.39
N GLU A 146 -25.44 3.21 -12.52
CA GLU A 146 -24.27 4.09 -12.63
C GLU A 146 -24.43 5.46 -11.95
N ARG A 147 -25.68 5.94 -11.77
CA ARG A 147 -25.98 7.22 -11.11
C ARG A 147 -26.14 7.10 -9.59
N ASN A 148 -26.17 5.88 -9.04
CA ASN A 148 -26.32 5.66 -7.61
C ASN A 148 -24.97 5.84 -6.90
N GLN A 149 -24.68 7.08 -6.49
CA GLN A 149 -23.42 7.46 -5.85
C GLN A 149 -23.07 6.56 -4.65
N LYS A 150 -24.05 6.08 -3.88
CA LYS A 150 -23.80 5.19 -2.74
C LYS A 150 -23.24 3.84 -3.20
N LEU A 151 -23.80 3.24 -4.24
CA LEU A 151 -23.33 1.94 -4.76
C LEU A 151 -21.97 2.06 -5.46
N VAL A 152 -21.76 3.15 -6.21
CA VAL A 152 -20.49 3.43 -6.88
C VAL A 152 -19.36 3.69 -5.87
N GLN A 153 -19.66 4.35 -4.74
CA GLN A 153 -18.69 4.57 -3.66
C GLN A 153 -18.40 3.30 -2.85
N CYS A 154 -19.37 2.41 -2.65
CA CYS A 154 -19.14 1.12 -1.99
C CYS A 154 -18.39 0.10 -2.87
N ALA A 155 -18.37 0.32 -4.19
CA ALA A 155 -17.66 -0.52 -5.15
C ALA A 155 -16.16 -0.17 -5.28
N CYS A 156 -15.77 1.05 -4.87
CA CYS A 156 -14.40 1.56 -4.84
C CYS A 156 -13.73 1.23 -3.50
#